data_AF-F8LCQ3-F1
#
_entry.id   AF-F8LCQ3-F1
#
_cell.length_a   1.000
_cell.length_b   1.000
_cell.length_c   1.000
_cell.angle_alpha   90.00
_cell.angle_beta   90.00
_cell.angle_gamma   90.00
#
_symmetry.space_group_name_H-M   'P 1'
#
loop_
_entity.id
_entity.type
_entity.pdbx_description
1 polymer ?
#
loop_
_entity_poly.entity_id
_entity_poly.type
_entity_poly.pdbx_seq_one_letter_code
_entity_poly.pdbx_strand_id
1 'polypeptide(L)'
;MGKDAKGLSAANITRLKQSWEQEYKDWNKRSLQGKRYAYIWVDGIYFNVHLEDDRICFLVILGALPNGKKELIAIIERARFPGRRF
;
A
#
# COMPACT_ATOMS: atom_id res chain seq x y z
N MET A 1 -0.18 20.68 21.83
CA MET A 1 -0.65 19.29 21.76
C MET A 1 -1.92 19.18 22.59
N GLY A 2 -3.02 18.72 21.99
CA GLY A 2 -4.34 18.68 22.64
C GLY A 2 -4.39 17.69 23.80
N LYS A 3 -5.19 18.03 24.80
CA LYS A 3 -5.39 17.36 26.10
C LYS A 3 -5.80 15.88 26.01
N ASP A 4 -6.23 15.42 24.83
CA ASP A 4 -6.70 14.05 24.56
C ASP A 4 -5.65 13.15 23.85
N ALA A 5 -4.45 13.67 23.55
CA ALA A 5 -3.38 12.92 22.88
C ALA A 5 -2.39 12.24 23.87
N LYS A 6 -2.84 11.90 25.08
CA LYS A 6 -2.04 11.20 26.11
C LYS A 6 -1.78 9.74 25.69
N GLY A 7 -0.88 9.53 24.73
CA GLY A 7 -0.57 8.22 24.17
C GLY A 7 0.01 8.28 22.75
N LEU A 8 -0.17 9.40 22.05
CA LEU A 8 0.34 9.64 20.71
C LEU A 8 1.56 10.56 20.74
N SER A 9 2.54 10.25 21.59
CA SER A 9 3.86 10.90 21.50
C SER A 9 4.51 10.55 20.15
N ALA A 10 5.39 11.41 19.64
CA ALA A 10 6.12 11.15 18.40
C ALA A 10 6.85 9.78 18.46
N ALA A 11 7.41 9.44 19.61
CA ALA A 11 8.06 8.15 19.84
C ALA A 11 7.09 6.96 19.70
N ASN A 12 5.87 7.08 20.23
CA ASN A 12 4.86 6.03 20.10
C ASN A 12 4.37 5.87 18.66
N ILE A 13 4.21 6.97 17.91
CA ILE A 13 3.84 6.94 16.49
C ILE A 13 4.92 6.24 15.66
N THR A 14 6.20 6.60 15.87
CA THR A 14 7.32 5.95 15.16
C THR A 14 7.38 4.45 15.46
N ARG A 15 7.16 4.04 16.71
CA ARG A 15 7.12 2.62 17.09
C ARG A 15 5.96 1.87 16.41
N LEU A 16 4.77 2.47 16.36
CA LEU A 16 3.62 1.89 15.66
C LEU A 16 3.90 1.74 14.16
N LYS A 17 4.50 2.77 13.53
CA LYS A 17 4.91 2.72 12.14
C LYS A 17 5.88 1.56 11.88
N GLN A 18 6.87 1.36 12.74
CA GLN A 18 7.81 0.25 12.61
C GLN A 18 7.13 -1.13 12.69
N SER A 19 6.13 -1.28 13.57
CA SER A 19 5.30 -2.50 13.62
C SER A 19 4.59 -2.74 12.29
N TRP A 20 3.94 -1.71 11.74
CA TRP A 20 3.25 -1.80 10.46
C TRP A 20 4.19 -2.05 9.29
N GLU A 21 5.40 -1.50 9.29
CA GLU A 21 6.41 -1.81 8.28
C GLU A 21 6.79 -3.29 8.29
N GLN A 22 6.87 -3.90 9.48
CA GLN A 22 7.14 -5.33 9.60
C GLN A 22 5.94 -6.17 9.15
N GLU A 23 4.74 -5.84 9.63
CA GLU A 23 3.48 -6.49 9.21
C GLU A 23 3.30 -6.40 7.68
N TYR A 24 3.65 -5.26 7.08
CA TYR A 24 3.62 -5.07 5.63
C TYR A 24 4.61 -5.99 4.91
N LYS A 25 5.85 -6.12 5.40
CA LYS A 25 6.84 -7.04 4.82
C LYS A 25 6.37 -8.49 4.87
N ASP A 26 5.76 -8.89 5.98
CA ASP A 26 5.26 -10.26 6.17
C ASP A 26 4.03 -10.50 5.29
N TRP A 27 3.10 -9.55 5.24
CA TRP A 27 1.97 -9.56 4.33
C TRP A 27 2.44 -9.68 2.87
N ASN A 28 3.44 -8.92 2.44
CA ASN A 28 3.92 -8.94 1.06
C ASN A 28 4.62 -10.25 0.67
N LYS A 29 5.02 -11.07 1.64
CA LYS A 29 5.60 -12.41 1.43
C LYS A 29 4.61 -13.55 1.64
N ARG A 30 3.36 -13.25 2.01
CA ARG A 30 2.35 -14.27 2.30
C ARG A 30 2.09 -15.16 1.08
N SER A 31 1.86 -16.45 1.32
CA SER A 31 1.52 -17.38 0.26
C SER A 31 0.12 -17.08 -0.32
N LEU A 32 0.02 -17.12 -1.64
CA LEU A 32 -1.25 -17.10 -2.37
C LEU A 32 -1.64 -18.51 -2.85
N GLN A 33 -0.96 -19.54 -2.36
CA GLN A 33 -1.24 -20.92 -2.74
C GLN A 33 -2.68 -21.30 -2.38
N GLY A 34 -3.33 -22.05 -3.29
CA GLY A 34 -4.73 -22.44 -3.13
C GLY A 34 -5.75 -21.33 -3.42
N LYS A 35 -5.30 -20.08 -3.63
CA LYS A 35 -6.17 -19.01 -4.11
C LYS A 35 -6.48 -19.25 -5.60
N ARG A 36 -7.77 -19.26 -5.93
CA ARG A 36 -8.28 -19.37 -7.30
C ARG A 36 -9.07 -18.12 -7.59
N TYR A 37 -8.42 -17.12 -8.17
CA TYR A 37 -9.10 -15.87 -8.48
C TYR A 37 -9.99 -16.04 -9.71
N ALA A 38 -11.27 -15.69 -9.59
CA ALA A 38 -12.19 -15.60 -10.71
C ALA A 38 -11.90 -14.34 -11.55
N TYR A 39 -11.52 -13.25 -10.87
CA TYR A 39 -11.13 -11.98 -11.50
C TYR A 39 -9.93 -11.36 -10.80
N ILE A 40 -9.11 -10.65 -11.58
CA ILE A 40 -8.00 -9.83 -11.09
C ILE A 40 -8.10 -8.47 -11.78
N TRP A 41 -7.92 -7.41 -11.00
CA TRP A 41 -7.81 -6.03 -11.46
C TRP A 41 -6.43 -5.48 -11.11
N VAL A 42 -5.90 -4.66 -12.01
CA VAL A 42 -4.62 -3.98 -11.85
C VAL A 42 -4.86 -2.51 -12.16
N ASP A 43 -4.53 -1.62 -11.22
CA ASP A 43 -4.73 -0.17 -11.36
C ASP A 43 -3.53 0.63 -10.86
N GLY A 44 -3.33 1.82 -11.41
CA GLY A 44 -2.24 2.73 -11.06
C GLY A 44 -2.75 3.91 -10.22
N ILE A 45 -2.25 4.06 -9.00
CA ILE A 45 -2.55 5.19 -8.12
C ILE A 45 -1.38 6.18 -8.16
N TYR A 46 -1.64 7.39 -8.62
CA TYR A 46 -0.67 8.47 -8.71
C TYR A 46 -0.76 9.38 -7.48
N PHE A 47 0.37 9.61 -6.83
CA PHE A 47 0.47 10.55 -5.73
C PHE A 47 1.25 11.79 -6.15
N ASN A 48 0.72 12.97 -5.81
CA ASN A 48 1.42 14.23 -5.98
C ASN A 48 2.18 14.56 -4.69
N VAL A 49 3.42 14.08 -4.57
CA VAL A 49 4.26 14.32 -3.40
C VAL A 49 5.12 15.55 -3.68
N HIS A 50 4.98 16.60 -2.86
CA HIS A 50 5.59 17.92 -3.05
C HIS A 50 7.12 17.96 -2.88
N LEU A 51 7.81 16.81 -2.88
CA LEU A 51 9.25 16.75 -2.61
C LEU A 51 10.12 16.72 -3.88
N GLU A 52 9.64 16.23 -5.02
CA GLU A 52 10.33 16.33 -6.33
C GLU A 52 9.31 16.31 -7.50
N ASP A 53 9.71 16.77 -8.69
CA ASP A 53 8.89 16.82 -9.93
C ASP A 53 8.46 15.43 -10.47
N ASP A 54 8.79 14.37 -9.72
CA ASP A 54 8.50 12.98 -10.03
C ASP A 54 7.20 12.52 -9.35
N ARG A 55 6.19 12.20 -10.17
CA ARG A 55 4.98 11.55 -9.69
C ARG A 55 5.30 10.12 -9.27
N ILE A 56 5.06 9.80 -8.00
CA ILE A 56 5.13 8.42 -7.52
C ILE A 56 3.86 7.70 -7.99
N CYS A 57 4.04 6.52 -8.58
CA CYS A 57 2.94 5.66 -9.01
C CYS A 57 3.00 4.32 -8.27
N PHE A 58 1.89 3.96 -7.65
CA PHE A 58 1.69 2.64 -7.07
C PHE A 58 0.84 1.79 -7.99
N LEU A 59 1.31 0.60 -8.30
CA LEU A 59 0.52 -0.42 -8.96
C LEU A 59 -0.19 -1.26 -7.90
N VAL A 60 -1.51 -1.27 -7.94
CA VAL A 60 -2.36 -2.00 -6.99
C VAL A 60 -3.03 -3.16 -7.70
N ILE A 61 -2.92 -4.35 -7.12
CA ILE A 61 -3.52 -5.58 -7.66
C ILE A 61 -4.58 -6.08 -6.70
N LEU A 62 -5.83 -6.18 -7.17
CA LEU A 62 -6.97 -6.71 -6.43
C LEU A 62 -7.45 -8.01 -7.08
N GLY A 63 -7.83 -9.00 -6.28
CA GLY A 63 -8.41 -10.25 -6.76
C GLY A 63 -9.79 -10.50 -6.16
N ALA A 64 -10.67 -11.14 -6.92
CA ALA A 64 -11.91 -11.71 -6.41
C ALA A 64 -11.85 -13.24 -6.46
N LEU A 65 -12.14 -13.87 -5.33
CA LEU A 65 -12.32 -15.32 -5.21
C LEU A 65 -13.70 -15.75 -5.73
N PRO A 66 -13.93 -17.04 -6.00
CA PRO A 66 -15.17 -17.51 -6.61
C PRO A 66 -16.39 -17.34 -5.67
N ASN A 67 -16.13 -17.25 -4.37
CA ASN A 67 -17.13 -16.93 -3.34
C ASN A 67 -17.45 -15.42 -3.24
N GLY A 68 -16.95 -14.59 -4.16
CA GLY A 68 -17.17 -13.16 -4.19
C GLY A 68 -16.27 -12.33 -3.26
N LYS A 69 -15.43 -12.96 -2.44
CA LYS A 69 -14.49 -12.23 -1.56
C LYS A 69 -13.43 -11.52 -2.38
N LYS A 70 -13.35 -10.20 -2.25
CA LYS A 70 -12.27 -9.38 -2.80
C LYS A 70 -11.12 -9.30 -1.80
N GLU A 71 -9.90 -9.40 -2.29
CA GLU A 71 -8.69 -9.20 -1.49
C GLU A 71 -7.63 -8.43 -2.26
N LEU A 72 -6.90 -7.59 -1.55
CA LEU A 72 -5.71 -6.96 -2.08
C LEU A 72 -4.62 -8.03 -2.22
N ILE A 73 -4.09 -8.19 -3.42
CA ILE A 73 -3.07 -9.18 -3.75
C ILE A 73 -1.69 -8.57 -3.53
N ALA A 74 -1.42 -7.43 -4.15
CA ALA A 74 -0.12 -6.77 -4.06
C ALA A 74 -0.26 -5.25 -4.20
N ILE A 75 0.68 -4.56 -3.57
CA ILE A 75 0.95 -3.14 -3.82
C ILE A 75 2.42 -3.07 -4.23
N ILE A 76 2.70 -2.48 -5.38
CA ILE A 76 4.05 -2.33 -5.89
C ILE A 76 4.31 -0.85 -6.09
N GLU A 77 5.29 -0.33 -5.38
CA GLU A 77 5.85 0.97 -5.66
C GLU A 77 6.66 0.89 -6.97
N ARG A 78 6.28 1.68 -7.97
CA ARG A 78 7.11 1.87 -9.15
C ARG A 78 7.69 3.28 -9.11
N ALA A 79 9.00 3.35 -8.94
CA ALA A 79 9.72 4.61 -9.04
C ALA A 79 9.81 5.07 -10.50
N ARG A 80 9.45 6.35 -10.69
CA ARG A 80 9.86 7.27 -11.75
C ARG A 80 9.27 7.01 -13.15
N PHE A 81 8.15 7.69 -13.43
CA PHE A 81 7.84 8.13 -14.78
C PHE A 81 8.38 9.55 -14.95
N PRO A 82 9.46 9.77 -15.74
CA PRO A 82 9.87 11.13 -16.08
C PRO A 82 8.69 11.82 -16.77
N GLY A 83 8.37 13.02 -16.29
CA GLY A 83 7.14 13.75 -16.60
C GLY A 83 6.75 13.71 -18.08
N ARG A 84 5.74 12.90 -18.41
CA ARG A 84 4.86 13.17 -19.56
C ARG A 84 3.61 13.87 -19.04
N ARG A 85 3.54 15.17 -19.33
CA ARG A 85 2.29 15.92 -19.38
C ARG A 85 1.37 15.18 -20.36
N PHE A 86 0.21 14.75 -19.87
CA PHE A 86 -0.95 14.59 -20.74
C PHE A 86 -1.49 15.99 -21.04
#